data_AF-A0A7Z9A1D5-F1
#
_entry.id   AF-A0A7Z9A1D5-F1
#
_cell.length_a   1.000
_cell.length_b   1.000
_cell.length_c   1.000
_cell.angle_alpha   90.00
_cell.angle_beta   90.00
_cell.angle_gamma   90.00
#
_symmetry.space_group_name_H-M   'P 1'
#
loop_
_entity.id
_entity.type
_entity.pdbx_description
1 polymer ?
#
loop_
_entity_poly.entity_id
_entity_poly.type
_entity_poly.pdbx_seq_one_letter_code
_entity_poly.pdbx_strand_id
1 'polypeptide(L)'
;MWFKIQGGYGGGVDHANRNVGDGGAGADIEGTIKVTPGQTVKFHVGAGGLGLYDKPSAGGEGYGNGGSSNTLLESGVEVSDLDEMQSPTYNHIVVYSGSGGGASAVLISDKGSSEEKLLAVAGGGGGGGTRAMTQAARETLNGTKLAGWKTDGGFPVLSNGGDASDFPQAGSNGTEVYSEYPSAIVNVRGGNPGSGANGGAGGSKATYSTAKDLSFSSTTESNIRTSTVAGVAGGSGAKANGADGVVAYSYSISTKETDQPDGGSPYKFNVTAYAVSGGGGGGYGGGGSGAAAAIGAQTINVLGDGRTVSDAYSVSAGVVAGGGGGGGSFVAADVINPTFQRSSGQGTVRGESRDGIGQYAFCVSK
;
A
#
# COMPACT_ATOMS: atom_id res chain seq x y z
N MET A 1 -7.19 33.53 18.65
CA MET A 1 -6.49 32.30 19.04
C MET A 1 -5.74 31.79 17.83
N TRP A 2 -4.44 31.57 17.95
CA TRP A 2 -3.64 30.84 16.97
C TRP A 2 -3.83 29.33 17.18
N PHE A 3 -3.81 28.55 16.09
CA PHE A 3 -3.83 27.10 16.14
C PHE A 3 -2.87 26.50 15.11
N LYS A 4 -2.42 25.27 15.40
CA LYS A 4 -1.78 24.34 14.47
C LYS A 4 -2.41 22.97 14.60
N ILE A 5 -2.70 22.33 13.47
CA ILE A 5 -3.07 20.92 13.39
C ILE A 5 -2.23 20.19 12.34
N GLN A 6 -1.94 18.93 12.60
CA GLN A 6 -1.22 18.04 11.71
C GLN A 6 -2.01 16.76 11.50
N GLY A 7 -2.18 16.30 10.25
CA GLY A 7 -2.77 14.99 9.95
C GLY A 7 -1.82 13.85 10.33
N GLY A 8 -2.38 12.69 10.67
CA GLY A 8 -1.59 11.49 10.92
C GLY A 8 -0.84 11.02 9.68
N TYR A 9 0.35 10.48 9.88
CA TYR A 9 1.17 9.95 8.79
C TYR A 9 0.63 8.59 8.33
N GLY A 10 0.90 8.22 7.07
CA GLY A 10 0.67 6.84 6.63
C GLY A 10 1.69 5.88 7.24
N GLY A 11 1.29 4.61 7.39
CA GLY A 11 2.17 3.56 7.90
C GLY A 11 3.27 3.20 6.90
N GLY A 12 4.52 3.19 7.36
CA GLY A 12 5.67 2.61 6.66
C GLY A 12 5.95 1.19 7.16
N VAL A 13 6.56 0.35 6.33
CA VAL A 13 6.62 -1.10 6.59
C VAL A 13 8.05 -1.64 6.80
N ASP A 14 9.07 -0.74 6.77
CA ASP A 14 10.53 -0.93 6.98
C ASP A 14 11.45 -0.81 5.74
N HIS A 15 12.13 0.32 5.61
CA HIS A 15 13.12 0.59 4.55
C HIS A 15 14.40 -0.28 4.60
N ALA A 16 14.71 -0.96 5.72
CA ALA A 16 15.99 -1.65 5.91
C ALA A 16 16.20 -2.82 4.93
N ASN A 17 15.11 -3.47 4.49
CA ASN A 17 15.18 -4.65 3.63
C ASN A 17 14.79 -4.40 2.16
N ARG A 18 14.59 -3.14 1.74
CA ARG A 18 14.19 -2.74 0.36
C ARG A 18 13.00 -3.51 -0.21
N ASN A 19 12.08 -3.96 0.63
CA ASN A 19 10.90 -4.74 0.21
C ASN A 19 9.59 -3.96 0.33
N VAL A 20 9.64 -2.70 0.77
CA VAL A 20 8.45 -1.96 1.16
C VAL A 20 8.67 -0.45 1.04
N GLY A 21 7.61 0.29 0.73
CA GLY A 21 7.66 1.75 0.61
C GLY A 21 7.34 2.48 1.91
N ASP A 22 7.65 3.77 1.89
CA ASP A 22 7.31 4.72 2.93
C ASP A 22 5.83 5.09 2.88
N GLY A 23 5.24 5.35 4.04
CA GLY A 23 3.95 6.03 4.12
C GLY A 23 4.05 7.49 3.68
N GLY A 24 2.93 8.10 3.32
CA GLY A 24 2.85 9.52 3.01
C GLY A 24 2.82 10.39 4.28
N ALA A 25 3.19 11.65 4.11
CA ALA A 25 3.07 12.67 5.14
C ALA A 25 1.62 13.18 5.28
N GLY A 26 1.20 13.49 6.50
CA GLY A 26 -0.01 14.27 6.74
C GLY A 26 0.16 15.75 6.38
N ALA A 27 -0.94 16.49 6.32
CA ALA A 27 -0.92 17.94 6.14
C ALA A 27 -0.62 18.67 7.45
N ASP A 28 0.10 19.78 7.38
CA ASP A 28 0.27 20.75 8.46
C ASP A 28 -0.52 22.02 8.13
N ILE A 29 -1.41 22.43 9.03
CA ILE A 29 -2.22 23.65 8.91
C ILE A 29 -2.02 24.52 10.13
N GLU A 30 -1.72 25.80 9.91
CA GLU A 30 -1.71 26.81 10.95
C GLU A 30 -2.59 27.98 10.57
N GLY A 31 -3.17 28.66 11.56
CA GLY A 31 -3.98 29.84 11.32
C GLY A 31 -4.42 30.53 12.58
N THR A 32 -5.07 31.69 12.44
CA THR A 32 -5.64 32.42 13.56
C THR A 32 -7.15 32.57 13.41
N ILE A 33 -7.89 32.26 14.46
CA ILE A 33 -9.34 32.51 14.52
C ILE A 33 -9.67 33.56 15.57
N LYS A 34 -10.72 34.35 15.30
CA LYS A 34 -11.33 35.19 16.33
C LYS A 34 -12.15 34.29 17.25
N VAL A 35 -11.95 34.45 18.56
CA VAL A 35 -12.70 33.72 19.59
C VAL A 35 -13.26 34.71 20.58
N THR A 36 -14.50 34.50 21.00
CA THR A 36 -15.19 35.31 22.00
C THR A 36 -15.43 34.48 23.28
N PRO A 37 -15.54 35.13 24.45
CA PRO A 37 -15.77 34.42 25.70
C PRO A 37 -17.01 33.53 25.65
N GLY A 38 -16.84 32.24 25.98
CA GLY A 38 -17.91 31.25 26.00
C GLY A 38 -18.01 30.38 24.76
N GLN A 39 -17.27 30.65 23.68
CA GLN A 39 -17.14 29.73 22.55
C GLN A 39 -16.29 28.51 22.93
N THR A 40 -16.58 27.36 22.32
CA THR A 40 -15.79 26.13 22.45
C THR A 40 -15.04 25.85 21.16
N VAL A 41 -13.74 25.57 21.25
CA VAL A 41 -12.93 25.11 20.11
C VAL A 41 -12.56 23.65 20.32
N LYS A 42 -12.95 22.78 19.40
CA LYS A 42 -12.69 21.34 19.43
C LYS A 42 -11.56 20.99 18.48
N PHE A 43 -10.60 20.22 18.97
CA PHE A 43 -9.52 19.65 18.18
C PHE A 43 -9.72 18.14 18.04
N HIS A 44 -9.72 17.67 16.80
CA HIS A 44 -9.52 16.27 16.47
C HIS A 44 -8.06 16.09 16.05
N VAL A 45 -7.37 15.13 16.66
CA VAL A 45 -6.00 14.78 16.30
C VAL A 45 -6.03 13.40 15.67
N GLY A 46 -5.61 13.31 14.40
CA GLY A 46 -5.55 12.06 13.65
C GLY A 46 -4.38 11.21 14.10
N ALA A 47 -4.63 9.93 14.36
CA ALA A 47 -3.61 8.93 14.60
C ALA A 47 -2.87 8.56 13.31
N GLY A 48 -1.62 8.13 13.43
CA GLY A 48 -0.87 7.57 12.32
C GLY A 48 -1.39 6.20 11.90
N GLY A 49 -1.12 5.86 10.64
CA GLY A 49 -1.26 4.49 10.14
C GLY A 49 -0.09 3.61 10.60
N LEU A 50 -0.24 2.30 10.38
CA LEU A 50 0.73 1.28 10.73
C LEU A 50 1.07 0.43 9.51
N GLY A 51 2.36 0.12 9.33
CA GLY A 51 2.83 -0.91 8.42
C GLY A 51 3.45 -2.05 9.20
N LEU A 52 2.87 -3.26 9.09
CA LEU A 52 3.35 -4.44 9.83
C LEU A 52 3.97 -5.51 8.94
N TYR A 53 3.69 -5.51 7.63
CA TYR A 53 4.13 -6.48 6.63
C TYR A 53 3.52 -7.88 6.80
N ASP A 54 3.72 -8.52 7.93
CA ASP A 54 3.31 -9.91 8.19
C ASP A 54 1.93 -10.00 8.84
N LYS A 55 1.34 -8.85 9.19
CA LYS A 55 0.09 -8.75 9.92
C LYS A 55 -0.80 -7.64 9.33
N PRO A 56 -2.13 -7.81 9.40
CA PRO A 56 -3.07 -6.77 9.01
C PRO A 56 -2.95 -5.53 9.90
N SER A 57 -3.25 -4.35 9.35
CA SER A 57 -3.31 -3.09 10.09
C SER A 57 -4.56 -2.27 9.79
N ALA A 58 -5.20 -1.76 10.85
CA ALA A 58 -6.27 -0.79 10.73
C ALA A 58 -5.72 0.59 10.33
N GLY A 59 -6.53 1.40 9.65
CA GLY A 59 -6.21 2.80 9.41
C GLY A 59 -6.18 3.64 10.70
N GLY A 60 -5.39 4.71 10.69
CA GLY A 60 -5.33 5.66 11.80
C GLY A 60 -6.67 6.35 12.00
N GLU A 61 -7.17 6.38 13.23
CA GLU A 61 -8.42 7.06 13.58
C GLU A 61 -8.28 8.58 13.53
N GLY A 62 -9.36 9.32 13.28
CA GLY A 62 -9.31 10.78 13.30
C GLY A 62 -10.64 11.45 13.03
N TYR A 63 -10.59 12.68 12.55
CA TYR A 63 -11.79 13.33 12.01
C TYR A 63 -12.32 12.52 10.83
N GLY A 64 -11.50 12.28 9.80
CA GLY A 64 -11.69 11.18 8.85
C GLY A 64 -10.69 10.07 9.14
N ASN A 65 -11.12 8.82 9.10
CA ASN A 65 -10.24 7.69 9.38
C ASN A 65 -9.38 7.36 8.14
N GLY A 66 -8.14 6.92 8.36
CA GLY A 66 -7.36 6.28 7.32
C GLY A 66 -7.98 4.95 6.88
N GLY A 67 -7.65 4.53 5.66
CA GLY A 67 -7.99 3.22 5.12
C GLY A 67 -7.07 2.13 5.67
N SER A 68 -7.61 0.93 5.81
CA SER A 68 -6.92 -0.23 6.39
C SER A 68 -6.15 -1.03 5.33
N SER A 69 -5.16 -1.81 5.78
CA SER A 69 -4.55 -2.90 5.02
C SER A 69 -4.76 -4.20 5.81
N ASN A 70 -6.03 -4.60 5.98
CA ASN A 70 -6.41 -5.64 6.94
C ASN A 70 -7.31 -6.76 6.39
N THR A 71 -7.59 -6.79 5.09
CA THR A 71 -8.36 -7.89 4.50
C THR A 71 -7.59 -9.18 4.69
N LEU A 72 -8.19 -10.15 5.38
CA LEU A 72 -7.53 -11.44 5.64
C LEU A 72 -7.52 -12.31 4.39
N LEU A 73 -6.62 -13.28 4.34
CA LEU A 73 -6.51 -14.21 3.21
C LEU A 73 -7.83 -14.95 2.98
N GLU A 74 -8.46 -15.42 4.04
CA GLU A 74 -9.71 -16.20 4.03
C GLU A 74 -10.88 -15.45 3.39
N SER A 75 -10.87 -14.12 3.46
CA SER A 75 -11.93 -13.27 2.90
C SER A 75 -11.52 -12.57 1.60
N GLY A 76 -10.23 -12.59 1.25
CA GLY A 76 -9.68 -11.91 0.09
C GLY A 76 -9.46 -12.78 -1.14
N VAL A 77 -9.54 -14.10 -1.01
CA VAL A 77 -9.36 -15.06 -2.12
C VAL A 77 -10.69 -15.68 -2.55
N GLU A 78 -10.77 -16.13 -3.80
CA GLU A 78 -11.91 -16.92 -4.27
C GLU A 78 -11.99 -18.24 -3.48
N VAL A 79 -13.21 -18.66 -3.13
CA VAL A 79 -13.45 -19.88 -2.34
C VAL A 79 -12.84 -21.11 -3.01
N SER A 80 -12.82 -21.18 -4.34
CA SER A 80 -12.24 -22.29 -5.10
C SER A 80 -10.73 -22.42 -4.97
N ASP A 81 -10.04 -21.33 -4.60
CA ASP A 81 -8.58 -21.28 -4.51
C ASP A 81 -8.11 -21.36 -3.04
N LEU A 82 -9.02 -21.32 -2.06
CA LEU A 82 -8.67 -21.17 -0.64
C LEU A 82 -7.86 -22.36 -0.11
N ASP A 83 -8.24 -23.59 -0.45
CA ASP A 83 -7.53 -24.80 -0.04
C ASP A 83 -6.07 -24.79 -0.53
N GLU A 84 -5.84 -24.32 -1.74
CA GLU A 84 -4.49 -24.18 -2.31
C GLU A 84 -3.69 -23.07 -1.63
N MET A 85 -4.34 -21.92 -1.36
CA MET A 85 -3.73 -20.76 -0.72
C MET A 85 -3.39 -20.99 0.76
N GLN A 86 -4.01 -21.97 1.43
CA GLN A 86 -3.80 -22.31 2.85
C GLN A 86 -3.11 -23.66 3.08
N SER A 87 -2.74 -24.38 2.02
CA SER A 87 -2.11 -25.70 2.13
C SER A 87 -0.88 -25.67 3.05
N PRO A 88 -0.79 -26.49 4.11
CA PRO A 88 0.39 -26.47 4.99
C PRO A 88 1.67 -27.00 4.32
N THR A 89 1.58 -27.50 3.08
CA THR A 89 2.67 -28.15 2.35
C THR A 89 3.27 -27.30 1.23
N TYR A 90 2.66 -26.16 0.89
CA TYR A 90 3.20 -25.30 -0.18
C TYR A 90 4.07 -24.19 0.42
N ASN A 91 4.81 -23.51 -0.44
CA ASN A 91 5.51 -22.30 -0.05
C ASN A 91 4.55 -21.11 -0.20
N HIS A 92 4.22 -20.46 0.91
CA HIS A 92 3.29 -19.32 0.93
C HIS A 92 4.02 -18.04 1.30
N ILE A 93 3.55 -16.93 0.72
CA ILE A 93 3.84 -15.61 1.25
C ILE A 93 2.54 -14.81 1.38
N VAL A 94 2.33 -14.20 2.54
CA VAL A 94 1.17 -13.37 2.85
C VAL A 94 1.71 -12.06 3.41
N VAL A 95 1.45 -10.96 2.70
CA VAL A 95 1.95 -9.65 3.11
C VAL A 95 0.87 -8.57 3.11
N TYR A 96 1.06 -7.57 3.95
CA TYR A 96 0.15 -6.46 4.16
C TYR A 96 0.93 -5.16 4.06
N SER A 97 0.39 -4.23 3.26
CA SER A 97 0.95 -2.89 3.10
C SER A 97 0.69 -2.00 4.31
N GLY A 98 1.16 -0.75 4.24
CA GLY A 98 0.85 0.25 5.24
C GLY A 98 -0.62 0.68 5.21
N SER A 99 -1.21 0.92 6.37
CA SER A 99 -2.50 1.60 6.47
C SER A 99 -2.34 3.12 6.35
N GLY A 100 -3.42 3.82 5.99
CA GLY A 100 -3.44 5.28 5.91
C GLY A 100 -3.55 5.95 7.27
N GLY A 101 -3.10 7.20 7.36
CA GLY A 101 -3.25 8.04 8.56
C GLY A 101 -4.61 8.72 8.65
N GLY A 102 -5.04 9.01 9.87
CA GLY A 102 -6.26 9.76 10.15
C GLY A 102 -6.10 11.27 9.97
N ALA A 103 -7.20 11.96 9.68
CA ALA A 103 -7.20 13.42 9.57
C ALA A 103 -7.34 14.11 10.93
N SER A 104 -6.74 15.29 11.05
CA SER A 104 -6.97 16.22 12.15
C SER A 104 -7.94 17.32 11.75
N ALA A 105 -8.66 17.91 12.70
CA ALA A 105 -9.59 18.99 12.40
C ALA A 105 -9.76 19.98 13.57
N VAL A 106 -10.14 21.21 13.24
CA VAL A 106 -10.56 22.24 14.20
C VAL A 106 -12.01 22.63 13.92
N LEU A 107 -12.84 22.59 14.95
CA LEU A 107 -14.22 23.05 14.92
C LEU A 107 -14.46 24.09 16.00
N ILE A 108 -15.41 24.99 15.79
CA ILE A 108 -15.84 25.98 16.78
C ILE A 108 -17.36 25.96 16.95
N SER A 109 -17.82 26.12 18.18
CA SER A 109 -19.24 26.30 18.49
C SER A 109 -19.47 27.48 19.42
N ASP A 110 -20.61 28.13 19.25
CA ASP A 110 -21.06 29.22 20.11
C ASP A 110 -21.53 28.71 21.47
N LYS A 111 -21.51 29.60 22.47
CA LYS A 111 -21.91 29.27 23.84
C LYS A 111 -23.33 28.69 23.87
N GLY A 112 -23.46 27.44 24.30
CA GLY A 112 -24.75 26.76 24.42
C GLY A 112 -25.35 26.26 23.10
N SER A 113 -24.62 26.38 21.99
CA SER A 113 -25.00 25.77 20.71
C SER A 113 -24.41 24.36 20.59
N SER A 114 -25.19 23.44 20.01
CA SER A 114 -24.70 22.14 19.55
C SER A 114 -24.18 22.16 18.11
N GLU A 115 -24.37 23.27 17.39
CA GLU A 115 -23.87 23.41 16.02
C GLU A 115 -22.38 23.69 16.04
N GLU A 116 -21.63 22.87 15.28
CA GLU A 116 -20.19 23.01 15.13
C GLU A 116 -19.87 23.53 13.73
N LYS A 117 -19.16 24.64 13.66
CA LYS A 117 -18.59 25.17 12.43
C LYS A 117 -17.21 24.58 12.22
N LEU A 118 -16.98 23.97 11.06
CA LEU A 118 -15.68 23.48 10.65
C LEU A 118 -14.76 24.64 10.25
N LEU A 119 -13.56 24.68 10.81
CA LEU A 119 -12.57 25.72 10.55
C LEU A 119 -11.40 25.21 9.70
N ALA A 120 -10.93 23.99 9.99
CA ALA A 120 -9.84 23.39 9.23
C ALA A 120 -9.87 21.86 9.31
N VAL A 121 -9.37 21.20 8.27
CA VAL A 121 -9.09 19.75 8.22
C VAL A 121 -7.71 19.56 7.62
N ALA A 122 -6.81 18.92 8.37
CA ALA A 122 -5.51 18.47 7.89
C ALA A 122 -5.60 16.98 7.53
N GLY A 123 -5.49 16.68 6.24
CA GLY A 123 -5.59 15.32 5.71
C GLY A 123 -4.45 14.41 6.18
N GLY A 124 -4.74 13.13 6.32
CA GLY A 124 -3.75 12.10 6.66
C GLY A 124 -2.97 11.61 5.43
N GLY A 125 -1.77 11.06 5.64
CA GLY A 125 -0.96 10.46 4.58
C GLY A 125 -1.47 9.06 4.18
N GLY A 126 -1.23 8.65 2.93
CA GLY A 126 -1.52 7.28 2.47
C GLY A 126 -0.50 6.26 2.96
N GLY A 127 -0.87 4.99 3.13
CA GLY A 127 0.07 3.94 3.56
C GLY A 127 1.09 3.55 2.47
N GLY A 128 2.25 3.05 2.86
CA GLY A 128 3.30 2.58 1.94
C GLY A 128 2.97 1.23 1.29
N GLY A 129 3.50 0.97 0.10
CA GLY A 129 3.33 -0.29 -0.63
C GLY A 129 4.28 -1.41 -0.16
N THR A 130 4.07 -2.61 -0.66
CA THR A 130 4.89 -3.81 -0.32
C THR A 130 5.18 -4.66 -1.54
N ARG A 131 6.17 -5.52 -1.42
CA ARG A 131 6.42 -6.61 -2.36
C ARG A 131 6.84 -7.87 -1.62
N ALA A 132 6.62 -9.01 -2.24
CA ALA A 132 7.09 -10.28 -1.73
C ALA A 132 7.13 -11.29 -2.88
N MET A 133 8.01 -12.28 -2.78
CA MET A 133 7.99 -13.39 -3.73
C MET A 133 8.44 -14.68 -3.07
N THR A 134 7.93 -15.78 -3.59
CA THR A 134 8.41 -17.11 -3.28
C THR A 134 8.55 -17.90 -4.57
N GLN A 135 9.50 -18.82 -4.60
CA GLN A 135 9.84 -19.60 -5.79
C GLN A 135 10.18 -21.02 -5.39
N ALA A 136 9.91 -21.95 -6.31
CA ALA A 136 10.32 -23.33 -6.21
C ALA A 136 10.97 -23.72 -7.53
N ALA A 137 12.20 -24.22 -7.44
CA ALA A 137 12.97 -24.65 -8.59
C ALA A 137 13.57 -26.04 -8.32
N ARG A 138 13.81 -26.78 -9.39
CA ARG A 138 14.51 -28.05 -9.33
C ARG A 138 16.01 -27.81 -9.10
N GLU A 139 16.44 -27.82 -7.84
CA GLU A 139 17.86 -27.71 -7.42
C GLU A 139 18.76 -28.76 -8.11
N THR A 140 18.21 -29.90 -8.51
CA THR A 140 18.91 -31.02 -9.15
C THR A 140 19.20 -30.83 -10.65
N LEU A 141 18.69 -29.77 -11.30
CA LEU A 141 19.16 -29.32 -12.61
C LEU A 141 20.04 -28.08 -12.43
N ASN A 142 21.32 -28.32 -12.15
CA ASN A 142 22.35 -27.28 -12.16
C ASN A 142 22.18 -26.38 -13.40
N GLY A 143 21.71 -25.15 -13.17
CA GLY A 143 21.47 -24.18 -14.22
C GLY A 143 20.06 -24.18 -14.81
N THR A 144 18.97 -24.48 -14.10
CA THR A 144 17.62 -24.09 -14.58
C THR A 144 17.46 -22.58 -14.47
N LYS A 145 16.89 -21.95 -15.51
CA LYS A 145 16.60 -20.52 -15.49
C LYS A 145 15.49 -20.24 -14.48
N LEU A 146 15.69 -19.30 -13.57
CA LEU A 146 14.76 -19.03 -12.46
C LEU A 146 13.67 -18.02 -12.85
N ALA A 147 12.44 -18.29 -12.44
CA ALA A 147 11.33 -17.32 -12.43
C ALA A 147 11.47 -16.30 -11.28
N GLY A 148 12.66 -15.72 -11.12
CA GLY A 148 12.97 -14.82 -10.01
C GLY A 148 12.94 -13.34 -10.39
N TRP A 149 12.57 -12.45 -9.46
CA TRP A 149 12.76 -11.02 -9.63
C TRP A 149 14.21 -10.60 -9.34
N LYS A 150 14.63 -9.48 -9.94
CA LYS A 150 15.91 -8.84 -9.62
C LYS A 150 15.92 -8.35 -8.17
N THR A 151 17.07 -8.50 -7.54
CA THR A 151 17.37 -7.98 -6.19
C THR A 151 18.54 -6.99 -6.20
N ASP A 152 19.19 -6.81 -7.35
CA ASP A 152 20.37 -5.99 -7.57
C ASP A 152 20.11 -4.84 -8.55
N GLY A 153 21.09 -3.94 -8.68
CA GLY A 153 21.07 -2.91 -9.73
C GLY A 153 19.99 -1.83 -9.61
N GLY A 154 19.45 -1.59 -8.41
CA GLY A 154 18.43 -0.55 -8.18
C GLY A 154 16.98 -1.02 -8.31
N PHE A 155 16.77 -2.33 -8.44
CA PHE A 155 15.46 -2.97 -8.29
C PHE A 155 15.36 -3.68 -6.95
N PRO A 156 14.14 -3.78 -6.38
CA PRO A 156 12.87 -3.23 -6.85
C PRO A 156 12.79 -1.69 -6.74
N VAL A 157 11.93 -1.06 -7.55
CA VAL A 157 11.48 0.32 -7.27
C VAL A 157 10.27 0.22 -6.35
N LEU A 158 10.30 0.90 -5.21
CA LEU A 158 9.31 0.78 -4.14
C LEU A 158 8.19 1.81 -4.30
N SER A 159 6.96 1.42 -3.96
CA SER A 159 5.81 2.31 -4.01
C SER A 159 5.54 2.97 -2.66
N ASN A 160 5.66 4.29 -2.61
CA ASN A 160 5.38 5.07 -1.41
C ASN A 160 3.92 5.54 -1.39
N GLY A 161 3.42 5.88 -0.20
CA GLY A 161 2.13 6.52 -0.01
C GLY A 161 2.15 7.99 -0.45
N GLY A 162 0.99 8.48 -0.89
CA GLY A 162 0.80 9.88 -1.28
C GLY A 162 0.69 10.80 -0.07
N ASP A 163 1.29 12.00 -0.19
CA ASP A 163 1.20 13.04 0.83
C ASP A 163 -0.16 13.76 0.79
N ALA A 164 -0.54 14.37 1.92
CA ALA A 164 -1.59 15.38 2.00
C ALA A 164 -0.96 16.78 2.15
N SER A 165 -0.88 17.58 1.08
CA SER A 165 -0.40 18.97 1.14
C SER A 165 -0.71 19.81 -0.13
N ASP A 166 -0.35 21.10 -0.14
CA ASP A 166 -0.59 22.02 -1.27
C ASP A 166 0.50 21.88 -2.33
N PHE A 167 1.66 21.33 -1.94
CA PHE A 167 2.73 20.90 -2.83
C PHE A 167 2.99 19.41 -2.63
N PRO A 168 1.98 18.56 -2.86
CA PRO A 168 2.06 17.20 -2.37
C PRO A 168 2.87 16.34 -3.34
N GLN A 169 3.66 15.42 -2.78
CA GLN A 169 4.40 14.46 -3.58
C GLN A 169 3.51 13.24 -3.83
N ALA A 170 3.45 12.83 -5.09
CA ALA A 170 2.80 11.57 -5.43
C ALA A 170 3.55 10.40 -4.80
N GLY A 171 2.81 9.36 -4.45
CA GLY A 171 3.41 8.07 -4.18
C GLY A 171 4.25 7.62 -5.39
N SER A 172 5.39 6.97 -5.13
CA SER A 172 6.18 6.37 -6.20
C SER A 172 5.48 5.11 -6.74
N ASN A 173 5.78 4.74 -7.99
CA ASN A 173 5.33 3.47 -8.55
C ASN A 173 6.21 2.32 -8.07
N GLY A 174 5.62 1.13 -7.95
CA GLY A 174 6.34 -0.12 -7.76
C GLY A 174 6.72 -0.74 -9.11
N THR A 175 7.97 -1.18 -9.25
CA THR A 175 8.43 -1.89 -10.46
C THR A 175 9.29 -3.10 -10.10
N GLU A 176 8.91 -4.25 -10.67
CA GLU A 176 9.67 -5.50 -10.61
C GLU A 176 10.09 -5.94 -12.00
N VAL A 177 11.25 -6.58 -12.09
CA VAL A 177 11.80 -7.12 -13.32
C VAL A 177 12.26 -8.54 -13.05
N TYR A 178 11.89 -9.49 -13.91
CA TYR A 178 12.44 -10.85 -13.81
C TYR A 178 13.92 -10.84 -14.20
N SER A 179 14.80 -11.37 -13.34
CA SER A 179 16.26 -11.26 -13.46
C SER A 179 16.78 -11.85 -14.76
N GLU A 180 16.32 -13.06 -15.01
CA GLU A 180 16.62 -13.90 -16.15
C GLU A 180 15.81 -13.50 -17.41
N TYR A 181 14.77 -12.68 -17.24
CA TYR A 181 13.85 -12.26 -18.31
C TYR A 181 13.61 -10.74 -18.23
N PRO A 182 14.59 -9.91 -18.59
CA PRO A 182 14.54 -8.46 -18.32
C PRO A 182 13.45 -7.70 -19.09
N SER A 183 12.83 -8.31 -20.12
CA SER A 183 11.65 -7.75 -20.80
C SER A 183 10.34 -8.05 -20.08
N ALA A 184 10.34 -8.96 -19.09
CA ALA A 184 9.18 -9.24 -18.25
C ALA A 184 9.20 -8.33 -17.02
N ILE A 185 8.32 -7.33 -17.06
CA ILE A 185 8.26 -6.24 -16.08
C ILE A 185 6.85 -6.17 -15.50
N VAL A 186 6.75 -6.02 -14.19
CA VAL A 186 5.51 -5.76 -13.45
C VAL A 186 5.53 -4.33 -12.94
N ASN A 187 4.48 -3.57 -13.21
CA ASN A 187 4.33 -2.20 -12.74
C ASN A 187 3.04 -2.03 -11.94
N VAL A 188 3.17 -1.47 -10.75
CA VAL A 188 2.06 -1.13 -9.86
C VAL A 188 2.12 0.36 -9.57
N ARG A 189 0.97 1.04 -9.64
CA ARG A 189 0.91 2.47 -9.31
C ARG A 189 0.50 2.66 -7.85
N GLY A 190 1.21 3.57 -7.17
CA GLY A 190 0.78 4.11 -5.90
C GLY A 190 -0.42 5.05 -6.07
N GLY A 191 -1.04 5.40 -4.96
CA GLY A 191 -2.06 6.43 -4.90
C GLY A 191 -1.47 7.82 -5.09
N ASN A 192 -2.29 8.70 -5.66
CA ASN A 192 -1.94 10.08 -5.92
C ASN A 192 -1.93 10.89 -4.61
N PRO A 193 -1.28 12.07 -4.61
CA PRO A 193 -1.34 12.93 -3.46
C PRO A 193 -2.74 13.53 -3.24
N GLY A 194 -3.08 13.83 -2.00
CA GLY A 194 -4.24 14.68 -1.66
C GLY A 194 -3.86 16.15 -1.76
N SER A 195 -4.76 16.98 -2.29
CA SER A 195 -4.53 18.42 -2.48
C SER A 195 -5.82 19.22 -2.33
N GLY A 196 -5.77 20.30 -1.53
CA GLY A 196 -6.94 21.09 -1.19
C GLY A 196 -8.11 20.19 -0.76
N ALA A 197 -9.34 20.53 -1.13
CA ALA A 197 -10.55 19.79 -0.76
C ALA A 197 -10.73 18.42 -1.46
N ASN A 198 -9.68 17.87 -2.08
CA ASN A 198 -9.74 16.61 -2.80
C ASN A 198 -8.74 15.60 -2.23
N GLY A 199 -9.23 14.40 -1.92
CA GLY A 199 -8.38 13.25 -1.66
C GLY A 199 -7.66 12.78 -2.93
N GLY A 200 -6.49 12.18 -2.75
CA GLY A 200 -5.71 11.61 -3.84
C GLY A 200 -6.41 10.40 -4.47
N ALA A 201 -6.35 10.29 -5.79
CA ALA A 201 -6.91 9.13 -6.49
C ALA A 201 -6.20 7.82 -6.12
N GLY A 202 -6.93 6.70 -6.16
CA GLY A 202 -6.35 5.37 -5.99
C GLY A 202 -5.42 4.97 -7.14
N GLY A 203 -4.59 3.96 -6.90
CA GLY A 203 -3.67 3.42 -7.89
C GLY A 203 -4.41 2.83 -9.09
N SER A 204 -4.01 3.20 -10.31
CA SER A 204 -4.57 2.57 -11.51
C SER A 204 -4.21 1.08 -11.57
N LYS A 205 -5.05 0.27 -12.23
CA LYS A 205 -4.80 -1.16 -12.43
C LYS A 205 -3.35 -1.44 -12.87
N ALA A 206 -2.71 -2.37 -12.18
CA ALA A 206 -1.35 -2.78 -12.47
C ALA A 206 -1.22 -3.39 -13.87
N THR A 207 -0.01 -3.34 -14.42
CA THR A 207 0.31 -3.88 -15.75
C THR A 207 1.51 -4.80 -15.66
N TYR A 208 1.58 -5.79 -16.54
CA TYR A 208 2.74 -6.65 -16.67
C TYR A 208 3.00 -6.98 -18.14
N SER A 209 4.25 -7.32 -18.44
CA SER A 209 4.72 -7.73 -19.76
C SER A 209 5.35 -9.11 -19.67
N THR A 210 5.20 -9.92 -20.72
CA THR A 210 5.73 -11.27 -20.78
C THR A 210 7.12 -11.30 -21.43
N ALA A 211 7.78 -12.44 -21.34
CA ALA A 211 9.00 -12.73 -22.07
C ALA A 211 8.89 -14.09 -22.75
N LYS A 212 9.72 -14.32 -23.76
CA LYS A 212 9.86 -15.65 -24.35
C LYS A 212 10.29 -16.65 -23.26
N ASP A 213 9.71 -17.84 -23.28
CA ASP A 213 10.02 -18.95 -22.36
C ASP A 213 9.69 -18.68 -20.88
N LEU A 214 8.78 -17.73 -20.62
CA LEU A 214 8.19 -17.42 -19.31
C LEU A 214 6.67 -17.27 -19.48
N SER A 215 5.90 -18.12 -18.79
CA SER A 215 4.44 -18.09 -18.81
C SER A 215 3.88 -17.51 -17.52
N PHE A 216 2.83 -16.70 -17.63
CA PHE A 216 2.01 -16.22 -16.51
C PHE A 216 0.59 -16.82 -16.48
N SER A 217 0.35 -17.79 -17.36
CA SER A 217 -0.90 -18.55 -17.51
C SER A 217 -0.61 -20.04 -17.44
N SER A 218 -1.61 -20.84 -17.08
CA SER A 218 -1.46 -22.29 -16.90
C SER A 218 -0.77 -22.96 -18.08
N THR A 219 0.08 -23.93 -17.76
CA THR A 219 0.79 -24.78 -18.70
C THR A 219 0.32 -26.23 -18.52
N THR A 220 0.93 -27.17 -19.24
CA THR A 220 0.70 -28.60 -18.98
C THR A 220 1.21 -29.03 -17.60
N GLU A 221 2.23 -28.34 -17.07
CA GLU A 221 2.91 -28.71 -15.84
C GLU A 221 2.37 -27.98 -14.61
N SER A 222 1.72 -26.83 -14.78
CA SER A 222 1.20 -26.05 -13.66
C SER A 222 -0.09 -25.31 -13.96
N ASN A 223 -0.99 -25.31 -12.98
CA ASN A 223 -2.07 -24.34 -12.87
C ASN A 223 -1.50 -23.02 -12.35
N ILE A 224 -1.71 -21.95 -13.12
CA ILE A 224 -1.13 -20.63 -12.80
C ILE A 224 -2.25 -19.60 -12.69
N ARG A 225 -2.25 -18.87 -11.59
CA ARG A 225 -3.09 -17.70 -11.37
C ARG A 225 -2.26 -16.44 -11.30
N THR A 226 -2.68 -15.45 -12.08
CA THR A 226 -2.16 -14.09 -12.06
C THR A 226 -3.33 -13.12 -11.90
N SER A 227 -3.22 -12.16 -10.99
CA SER A 227 -4.26 -11.18 -10.72
C SER A 227 -3.69 -9.76 -10.67
N THR A 228 -4.48 -8.80 -11.15
CA THR A 228 -4.17 -7.36 -11.05
C THR A 228 -5.45 -6.62 -10.69
N VAL A 229 -5.37 -5.76 -9.68
CA VAL A 229 -6.51 -5.05 -9.11
C VAL A 229 -6.18 -3.56 -9.03
N ALA A 230 -7.10 -2.72 -9.49
CA ALA A 230 -6.99 -1.28 -9.32
C ALA A 230 -7.32 -0.90 -7.87
N GLY A 231 -6.70 0.16 -7.37
CA GLY A 231 -7.13 0.78 -6.14
C GLY A 231 -8.54 1.37 -6.27
N VAL A 232 -9.19 1.57 -5.13
CA VAL A 232 -10.53 2.16 -5.04
C VAL A 232 -10.46 3.59 -4.55
N ALA A 233 -11.49 4.38 -4.84
CA ALA A 233 -11.57 5.77 -4.37
C ALA A 233 -11.90 5.83 -2.87
N GLY A 234 -11.38 6.86 -2.18
CA GLY A 234 -11.77 7.17 -0.81
C GLY A 234 -13.16 7.80 -0.73
N GLY A 235 -13.61 8.05 0.50
CA GLY A 235 -14.87 8.73 0.77
C GLY A 235 -14.89 10.18 0.28
N SER A 236 -16.07 10.79 0.30
CA SER A 236 -16.27 12.20 -0.06
C SER A 236 -16.78 13.02 1.12
N GLY A 237 -16.61 14.35 1.05
CA GLY A 237 -17.10 15.29 2.05
C GLY A 237 -16.09 15.58 3.17
N ALA A 238 -16.52 16.39 4.14
CA ALA A 238 -15.62 16.97 5.14
C ALA A 238 -14.98 15.95 6.08
N LYS A 239 -15.69 14.85 6.34
CA LYS A 239 -15.30 13.78 7.29
C LYS A 239 -15.09 12.46 6.53
N ALA A 240 -14.34 12.51 5.44
CA ALA A 240 -14.18 11.37 4.55
C ALA A 240 -13.10 10.40 5.05
N ASN A 241 -13.39 9.11 4.97
CA ASN A 241 -12.43 8.06 5.24
C ASN A 241 -11.57 7.79 4.01
N GLY A 242 -10.31 7.43 4.23
CA GLY A 242 -9.47 6.83 3.20
C GLY A 242 -10.00 5.46 2.80
N ALA A 243 -9.69 5.03 1.58
CA ALA A 243 -10.13 3.72 1.08
C ALA A 243 -9.26 2.59 1.64
N ASP A 244 -9.89 1.46 1.95
CA ASP A 244 -9.18 0.24 2.33
C ASP A 244 -8.37 -0.33 1.15
N GLY A 245 -7.26 -0.98 1.48
CA GLY A 245 -6.40 -1.68 0.54
C GLY A 245 -7.14 -2.76 -0.24
N VAL A 246 -6.74 -2.97 -1.49
CA VAL A 246 -7.28 -4.01 -2.35
C VAL A 246 -6.40 -5.26 -2.31
N VAL A 247 -7.01 -6.41 -2.54
CA VAL A 247 -6.33 -7.71 -2.50
C VAL A 247 -5.87 -8.12 -3.89
N ALA A 248 -4.66 -8.69 -3.98
CA ALA A 248 -4.25 -9.51 -5.12
C ALA A 248 -3.58 -10.79 -4.61
N TYR A 249 -3.77 -11.88 -5.33
CA TYR A 249 -3.13 -13.16 -5.04
C TYR A 249 -2.84 -13.97 -6.30
N SER A 250 -1.84 -14.84 -6.19
CA SER A 250 -1.33 -15.65 -7.28
C SER A 250 -0.82 -16.98 -6.78
N TYR A 251 -0.78 -17.95 -7.67
CA TYR A 251 -0.14 -19.23 -7.41
C TYR A 251 0.44 -19.82 -8.70
N SER A 252 1.37 -20.74 -8.51
CA SER A 252 1.80 -21.69 -9.53
C SER A 252 1.87 -23.06 -8.86
N ILE A 253 0.98 -23.96 -9.28
CA ILE A 253 0.73 -25.24 -8.60
C ILE A 253 0.87 -26.35 -9.63
N SER A 254 1.69 -27.34 -9.31
CA SER A 254 2.01 -28.45 -10.19
C SER A 254 0.78 -29.33 -10.43
N THR A 255 0.52 -29.68 -11.69
CA THR A 255 -0.58 -30.58 -12.10
C THR A 255 -0.31 -32.04 -11.77
N LYS A 256 0.98 -32.39 -11.63
CA LYS A 256 1.47 -33.73 -11.30
C LYS A 256 2.74 -33.63 -10.45
N GLU A 257 3.09 -34.74 -9.81
CA GLU A 257 4.41 -34.86 -9.18
C GLU A 257 5.48 -34.96 -10.27
N THR A 258 6.63 -34.36 -9.99
CA THR A 258 7.80 -34.43 -10.87
C THR A 258 8.85 -35.34 -10.26
N ASP A 259 9.31 -36.31 -11.06
CA ASP A 259 10.37 -37.22 -10.66
C ASP A 259 11.70 -36.47 -10.50
N GLN A 260 12.43 -36.82 -9.44
CA GLN A 260 13.74 -36.25 -9.19
C GLN A 260 14.81 -37.01 -9.99
N PRO A 261 15.73 -36.32 -10.68
CA PRO A 261 16.70 -36.94 -11.57
C PRO A 261 17.80 -37.67 -10.80
N ASP A 262 17.98 -37.36 -9.51
CA ASP A 262 18.87 -38.04 -8.57
C ASP A 262 18.21 -39.27 -7.92
N GLY A 263 16.98 -39.62 -8.33
CA GLY A 263 16.22 -40.73 -7.75
C GLY A 263 15.58 -40.40 -6.40
N GLY A 264 15.54 -39.12 -5.99
CA GLY A 264 14.79 -38.66 -4.84
C GLY A 264 13.26 -38.83 -4.99
N SER A 265 12.54 -38.64 -3.89
CA SER A 265 11.07 -38.70 -3.90
C SER A 265 10.49 -37.66 -4.87
N PRO A 266 9.45 -38.01 -5.64
CA PRO A 266 8.75 -37.06 -6.48
C PRO A 266 8.29 -35.83 -5.69
N TYR A 267 8.33 -34.66 -6.31
CA TYR A 267 8.05 -33.38 -5.65
C TYR A 267 7.09 -32.52 -6.48
N LYS A 268 6.25 -31.73 -5.80
CA LYS A 268 5.41 -30.71 -6.42
C LYS A 268 5.98 -29.33 -6.15
N PHE A 269 6.18 -28.56 -7.21
CA PHE A 269 6.61 -27.17 -7.12
C PHE A 269 5.36 -26.30 -6.94
N ASN A 270 4.96 -26.09 -5.69
CA ASN A 270 3.76 -25.34 -5.35
C ASN A 270 4.12 -24.08 -4.57
N VAL A 271 3.74 -22.94 -5.12
CA VAL A 271 4.01 -21.61 -4.57
C VAL A 271 2.76 -20.77 -4.63
N THR A 272 2.52 -19.99 -3.58
CA THR A 272 1.41 -19.02 -3.53
C THR A 272 1.86 -17.69 -2.93
N ALA A 273 1.19 -16.62 -3.32
CA ALA A 273 1.45 -15.29 -2.81
C ALA A 273 0.16 -14.49 -2.68
N TYR A 274 0.03 -13.74 -1.59
CA TYR A 274 -1.11 -12.88 -1.26
C TYR A 274 -0.61 -11.51 -0.78
N ALA A 275 -1.24 -10.44 -1.23
CA ALA A 275 -1.00 -9.09 -0.73
C ALA A 275 -2.27 -8.24 -0.60
N VAL A 276 -2.27 -7.38 0.41
CA VAL A 276 -3.18 -6.23 0.52
C VAL A 276 -2.42 -4.94 0.22
N SER A 277 -2.99 -4.07 -0.61
CA SER A 277 -2.39 -2.77 -0.97
C SER A 277 -2.46 -1.73 0.15
N GLY A 278 -1.74 -0.62 -0.01
CA GLY A 278 -1.75 0.47 0.95
C GLY A 278 -3.11 1.16 1.05
N GLY A 279 -3.55 1.46 2.27
CA GLY A 279 -4.78 2.21 2.53
C GLY A 279 -4.61 3.71 2.30
N GLY A 280 -5.68 4.41 1.87
CA GLY A 280 -5.65 5.86 1.66
C GLY A 280 -5.75 6.68 2.95
N GLY A 281 -5.33 7.95 2.95
CA GLY A 281 -5.46 8.84 4.10
C GLY A 281 -6.89 9.40 4.29
N GLY A 282 -7.30 9.64 5.53
CA GLY A 282 -8.56 10.34 5.83
C GLY A 282 -8.48 11.84 5.58
N GLY A 283 -9.62 12.55 5.41
CA GLY A 283 -9.59 14.01 5.18
C GLY A 283 -10.89 14.66 4.72
N TYR A 284 -10.75 15.89 4.20
CA TYR A 284 -11.79 16.59 3.45
C TYR A 284 -11.78 16.05 2.01
N GLY A 285 -12.45 14.92 1.81
CA GLY A 285 -12.16 13.96 0.74
C GLY A 285 -11.11 12.95 1.18
N GLY A 286 -11.40 11.66 1.05
CA GLY A 286 -10.51 10.58 1.44
C GLY A 286 -9.60 10.17 0.29
N GLY A 287 -8.35 9.83 0.62
CA GLY A 287 -7.42 9.24 -0.34
C GLY A 287 -7.88 7.86 -0.77
N GLY A 288 -7.65 7.52 -2.04
CA GLY A 288 -7.87 6.17 -2.57
C GLY A 288 -6.79 5.18 -2.14
N SER A 289 -7.04 3.89 -2.30
CA SER A 289 -6.06 2.85 -1.99
C SER A 289 -5.07 2.62 -3.14
N GLY A 290 -3.94 1.97 -2.84
CA GLY A 290 -2.99 1.54 -3.86
C GLY A 290 -3.55 0.42 -4.73
N ALA A 291 -2.98 0.21 -5.91
CA ALA A 291 -3.26 -0.97 -6.72
C ALA A 291 -2.51 -2.21 -6.19
N ALA A 292 -2.89 -3.40 -6.63
CA ALA A 292 -2.18 -4.64 -6.30
C ALA A 292 -1.99 -5.52 -7.55
N ALA A 293 -0.85 -6.21 -7.61
CA ALA A 293 -0.53 -7.22 -8.60
C ALA A 293 0.00 -8.46 -7.90
N ALA A 294 -0.43 -9.62 -8.37
CA ALA A 294 0.10 -10.90 -7.96
C ALA A 294 0.32 -11.75 -9.22
N ILE A 295 1.56 -12.18 -9.45
CA ILE A 295 2.00 -12.86 -10.67
C ILE A 295 2.43 -14.27 -10.31
N GLY A 296 1.70 -15.25 -10.83
CA GLY A 296 2.17 -16.63 -10.91
C GLY A 296 2.99 -16.78 -12.18
N ALA A 297 4.12 -17.47 -12.11
CA ALA A 297 4.97 -17.66 -13.28
C ALA A 297 5.62 -19.03 -13.33
N GLN A 298 5.86 -19.52 -14.54
CA GLN A 298 6.63 -20.72 -14.82
C GLN A 298 7.61 -20.48 -15.99
N THR A 299 8.86 -20.90 -15.84
CA THR A 299 9.82 -20.95 -16.95
C THR A 299 9.60 -22.19 -17.82
N ILE A 300 9.87 -22.12 -19.12
CA ILE A 300 9.60 -23.23 -20.04
C ILE A 300 10.90 -23.75 -20.65
N ASN A 301 11.28 -24.99 -20.30
CA ASN A 301 12.27 -25.82 -20.99
C ASN A 301 13.60 -25.12 -21.29
N VAL A 302 14.12 -24.26 -20.40
CA VAL A 302 15.36 -23.51 -20.65
C VAL A 302 16.28 -23.54 -19.42
N LEU A 303 17.52 -23.95 -19.65
CA LEU A 303 18.63 -23.81 -18.71
C LEU A 303 19.21 -22.37 -18.79
N GLY A 304 19.86 -21.90 -17.72
CA GLY A 304 20.54 -20.60 -17.63
C GLY A 304 21.70 -20.44 -18.60
N ASP A 305 22.21 -21.52 -19.19
CA ASP A 305 23.17 -21.47 -20.32
C ASP A 305 22.49 -21.37 -21.70
N GLY A 306 21.16 -21.30 -21.75
CA GLY A 306 20.34 -21.14 -22.96
C GLY A 306 19.96 -22.45 -23.66
N ARG A 307 20.36 -23.62 -23.13
CA ARG A 307 19.97 -24.91 -23.71
C ARG A 307 18.53 -25.28 -23.38
N THR A 308 17.83 -25.88 -24.34
CA THR A 308 16.48 -26.42 -24.13
C THR A 308 16.54 -27.83 -23.60
N VAL A 309 15.90 -28.08 -22.45
CA VAL A 309 15.82 -29.40 -21.81
C VAL A 309 14.37 -29.69 -21.46
N SER A 310 13.90 -30.87 -21.87
CA SER A 310 12.58 -31.40 -21.46
C SER A 310 12.49 -31.40 -19.94
N ASP A 311 11.36 -30.92 -19.40
CA ASP A 311 11.05 -30.95 -17.96
C ASP A 311 11.92 -30.04 -17.08
N ALA A 312 12.68 -29.11 -17.67
CA ALA A 312 13.38 -28.06 -16.94
C ALA A 312 12.47 -26.84 -16.75
N TYR A 313 11.89 -26.69 -15.57
CA TYR A 313 11.12 -25.51 -15.20
C TYR A 313 11.32 -25.11 -13.73
N SER A 314 11.08 -23.83 -13.48
CA SER A 314 10.92 -23.26 -12.13
C SER A 314 9.60 -22.50 -12.09
N VAL A 315 9.05 -22.37 -10.89
CA VAL A 315 7.82 -21.62 -10.64
C VAL A 315 8.02 -20.53 -9.61
N SER A 316 7.21 -19.48 -9.69
CA SER A 316 7.19 -18.41 -8.71
C SER A 316 5.78 -17.90 -8.47
N ALA A 317 5.54 -17.38 -7.28
CA ALA A 317 4.42 -16.51 -6.97
C ALA A 317 4.97 -15.23 -6.35
N GLY A 318 4.68 -14.09 -6.97
CA GLY A 318 5.17 -12.78 -6.54
C GLY A 318 4.03 -11.77 -6.42
N VAL A 319 4.08 -10.93 -5.39
CA VAL A 319 3.11 -9.85 -5.14
C VAL A 319 3.81 -8.50 -5.09
N VAL A 320 3.16 -7.50 -5.68
CA VAL A 320 3.56 -6.09 -5.62
C VAL A 320 2.32 -5.26 -5.34
N ALA A 321 2.41 -4.40 -4.35
CA ALA A 321 1.33 -3.55 -3.89
C ALA A 321 1.77 -2.08 -3.91
N GLY A 322 0.89 -1.22 -4.40
CA GLY A 322 1.06 0.22 -4.40
C GLY A 322 0.73 0.82 -3.04
N GLY A 323 1.33 1.96 -2.73
CA GLY A 323 0.92 2.79 -1.59
C GLY A 323 -0.45 3.44 -1.82
N GLY A 324 -1.13 3.86 -0.75
CA GLY A 324 -2.39 4.60 -0.83
C GLY A 324 -2.19 6.09 -1.11
N GLY A 325 -3.24 6.79 -1.50
CA GLY A 325 -3.24 8.22 -1.75
C GLY A 325 -3.44 9.05 -0.47
N GLY A 326 -3.01 10.30 -0.49
CA GLY A 326 -3.17 11.23 0.64
C GLY A 326 -4.61 11.74 0.77
N GLY A 327 -5.02 12.10 1.99
CA GLY A 327 -6.30 12.72 2.26
C GLY A 327 -6.36 14.19 1.82
N GLY A 328 -7.55 14.66 1.49
CA GLY A 328 -7.80 16.07 1.21
C GLY A 328 -7.83 16.90 2.50
N SER A 329 -7.66 18.20 2.35
CA SER A 329 -7.60 19.17 3.43
C SER A 329 -8.45 20.40 3.15
N PHE A 330 -8.73 21.17 4.19
CA PHE A 330 -9.64 22.31 4.10
C PHE A 330 -9.27 23.39 5.10
N VAL A 331 -9.49 24.64 4.72
CA VAL A 331 -9.43 25.79 5.62
C VAL A 331 -10.60 26.72 5.30
N ALA A 332 -11.35 27.12 6.32
CA ALA A 332 -12.46 28.04 6.18
C ALA A 332 -11.98 29.48 5.96
N ALA A 333 -12.77 30.26 5.23
CA ALA A 333 -12.42 31.62 4.83
C ALA A 333 -12.25 32.61 6.00
N ASP A 334 -12.80 32.29 7.17
CA ASP A 334 -12.68 33.09 8.39
C ASP A 334 -11.40 32.82 9.19
N VAL A 335 -10.60 31.83 8.77
CA VAL A 335 -9.25 31.63 9.30
C VAL A 335 -8.32 32.70 8.73
N ILE A 336 -7.69 33.44 9.62
CA ILE A 336 -6.79 34.56 9.30
C ILE A 336 -5.38 34.03 9.10
N ASN A 337 -4.74 34.44 8.00
CA ASN A 337 -3.38 34.08 7.60
C ASN A 337 -3.10 32.57 7.68
N PRO A 338 -3.90 31.72 7.02
CA PRO A 338 -3.66 30.30 7.06
C PRO A 338 -2.37 29.95 6.33
N THR A 339 -1.63 29.00 6.88
CA THR A 339 -0.55 28.32 6.18
C THR A 339 -0.89 26.86 6.00
N PHE A 340 -0.42 26.31 4.89
CA PHE A 340 -0.70 24.95 4.50
C PHE A 340 0.57 24.32 3.96
N GLN A 341 1.04 23.27 4.62
CA GLN A 341 2.33 22.66 4.33
C GLN A 341 2.24 21.15 4.41
N ARG A 342 3.22 20.50 3.78
CA ARG A 342 3.50 19.10 4.04
C ARG A 342 4.17 18.99 5.40
N SER A 343 3.74 18.02 6.20
CA SER A 343 4.41 17.69 7.45
C SER A 343 5.88 17.32 7.25
N SER A 344 6.75 17.73 8.19
CA SER A 344 8.16 17.35 8.16
C SER A 344 8.35 15.87 8.57
N GLY A 345 8.34 14.97 7.58
CA GLY A 345 8.68 13.57 7.78
C GLY A 345 7.78 12.62 6.98
N GLN A 346 7.92 11.32 7.25
CA GLN A 346 7.02 10.28 6.76
C GLN A 346 7.08 9.04 7.66
N GLY A 347 6.09 8.15 7.55
CA GLY A 347 6.14 6.83 8.19
C GLY A 347 7.13 5.93 7.44
N THR A 348 8.21 5.53 8.10
CA THR A 348 9.34 4.80 7.45
C THR A 348 9.63 3.46 8.11
N VAL A 349 9.21 3.30 9.37
CA VAL A 349 9.57 2.17 10.24
C VAL A 349 8.37 1.29 10.48
N ARG A 350 8.57 -0.03 10.37
CA ARG A 350 7.54 -1.03 10.68
C ARG A 350 7.05 -0.90 12.11
N GLY A 351 5.74 -0.91 12.28
CA GLY A 351 5.09 -0.89 13.58
C GLY A 351 5.15 0.45 14.32
N GLU A 352 5.80 1.48 13.76
CA GLU A 352 5.73 2.83 14.31
C GLU A 352 4.50 3.56 13.78
N SER A 353 3.70 4.10 14.70
CA SER A 353 2.70 5.13 14.37
C SER A 353 3.33 6.50 14.56
N ARG A 354 3.04 7.41 13.64
CA ARG A 354 3.32 8.84 13.81
C ARG A 354 2.00 9.59 13.76
N ASP A 355 1.53 9.95 14.93
CA ASP A 355 0.28 10.66 15.11
C ASP A 355 0.44 12.13 14.71
N GLY A 356 -0.69 12.76 14.42
CA GLY A 356 -0.80 14.19 14.27
C GLY A 356 -0.60 14.93 15.60
N ILE A 357 -0.63 16.24 15.52
CA ILE A 357 -0.55 17.14 16.68
C ILE A 357 -1.66 18.18 16.62
N GLY A 358 -2.06 18.67 17.78
CA GLY A 358 -2.92 19.84 17.94
C GLY A 358 -2.25 20.82 18.90
N GLN A 359 -2.04 22.05 18.47
CA GLN A 359 -1.48 23.12 19.29
C GLN A 359 -2.34 24.37 19.18
N TYR A 360 -2.40 25.16 20.26
CA TYR A 360 -3.10 26.42 20.27
C TYR A 360 -2.46 27.42 21.23
N ALA A 361 -2.67 28.70 20.96
CA ALA A 361 -2.27 29.79 21.84
C ALA A 361 -3.27 30.94 21.75
N PHE A 362 -3.65 31.51 22.89
CA PHE A 362 -4.38 32.77 22.91
C PHE A 362 -3.39 33.91 22.72
N CYS A 363 -3.61 34.72 21.69
CA CYS A 363 -2.85 35.96 21.53
C CYS A 363 -3.13 36.85 22.75
N VAL A 364 -2.10 37.27 23.46
CA VAL A 364 -2.25 38.26 24.53
C VAL A 364 -2.67 39.56 23.85
N SER A 365 -3.82 40.12 24.23
CA SER A 365 -4.18 41.48 23.79
C SER A 365 -3.08 42.41 24.30
N LYS A 366 -2.38 43.08 23.38
CA LYS A 366 -1.64 44.30 23.73
C LYS A 366 -2.62 45.44 23.96
#